data_AF-A0A9J6ECD7-F1
#
_entry.id   AF-A0A9J6ECD7-F1
#
_cell.length_a   1.000
_cell.length_b   1.000
_cell.length_c   1.000
_cell.angle_alpha   90.00
_cell.angle_beta   90.00
_cell.angle_gamma   90.00
#
_symmetry.space_group_name_H-M   'P 1'
#
loop_
_entity.id
_entity.type
_entity.pdbx_description
1 polymer ?
#
loop_
_entity_poly.entity_id
_entity_poly.type
_entity_poly.pdbx_seq_one_letter_code
_entity_poly.pdbx_strand_id
1 'polypeptide(L)'
;MSDRTEEKARIASLTACLLALESEADAAKAVKERIKQQLLFSNSLLCALELSEKACDRSIWAFRRNKRWFEGTVPHLGEQNFKQSFRVYSSTFRFIVESLRSELERQCTSMRETITPEKRVGIALYKLHHLNDGQTHDCHAFLACAKWRGAIPSVTT
;
A
#
# COMPACT_ATOMS: atom_id res chain seq x y z
N MET A 1 25.87 -43.23 -70.33
CA MET A 1 26.44 -41.93 -69.92
C MET A 1 25.36 -40.93 -69.46
N SER A 2 24.11 -41.01 -69.95
CA SER A 2 22.99 -40.11 -69.59
C SER A 2 22.48 -40.21 -68.13
N ASP A 3 22.55 -41.40 -67.54
CA ASP A 3 22.02 -41.65 -66.18
C ASP A 3 22.86 -40.96 -65.09
N ARG A 4 24.18 -40.97 -65.27
CA ARG A 4 25.15 -40.37 -64.34
C ARG A 4 25.12 -38.82 -64.34
N THR A 5 24.62 -38.20 -65.41
CA THR A 5 24.43 -36.75 -65.49
C THR A 5 23.14 -36.31 -64.80
N GLU A 6 22.10 -37.12 -64.88
CA GLU A 6 20.83 -36.88 -64.19
C GLU A 6 20.98 -37.05 -62.67
N GLU A 7 21.71 -38.07 -62.24
CA GLU A 7 22.06 -38.28 -60.83
C GLU A 7 22.85 -37.10 -60.26
N LYS A 8 23.86 -36.60 -60.99
CA LYS A 8 24.62 -35.40 -60.61
C LYS A 8 23.73 -34.15 -60.51
N ALA A 9 22.77 -33.99 -61.42
CA ALA A 9 21.82 -32.87 -61.38
C ALA A 9 20.87 -32.97 -60.16
N ARG A 10 20.42 -34.18 -59.80
CA ARG A 10 19.61 -34.43 -58.60
C ARG A 10 20.40 -34.14 -57.33
N ILE A 11 21.65 -34.59 -57.23
CA ILE A 11 22.54 -34.30 -56.09
C ILE A 11 22.76 -32.79 -55.96
N ALA A 12 23.03 -32.08 -57.05
CA ALA A 12 23.21 -30.62 -57.03
C ALA A 12 21.94 -29.90 -56.53
N SER A 13 20.76 -30.33 -56.99
CA SER A 13 19.47 -29.80 -56.55
C SER A 13 19.21 -30.03 -55.05
N LEU A 14 19.46 -31.25 -54.56
CA LEU A 14 19.33 -31.58 -53.13
C LEU A 14 20.31 -30.79 -52.26
N THR A 15 21.54 -30.58 -52.74
CA THR A 15 22.56 -29.81 -52.01
C THR A 15 22.15 -28.34 -51.92
N ALA A 16 21.61 -27.76 -53.00
CA ALA A 16 21.07 -26.40 -52.98
C ALA A 16 19.89 -26.27 -52.01
N CYS A 17 19.01 -27.29 -51.97
CA CYS A 17 17.88 -27.34 -51.05
C CYS A 17 18.32 -27.41 -49.57
N LEU A 18 19.33 -28.23 -49.26
CA LEU A 18 19.90 -28.33 -47.92
C LEU A 18 20.52 -27.01 -47.46
N LEU A 19 21.30 -26.34 -48.31
CA LEU A 19 21.90 -25.04 -47.98
C LEU A 19 20.83 -23.96 -47.75
N ALA A 20 19.74 -23.99 -48.52
CA ALA A 20 18.62 -23.07 -48.31
C ALA A 20 17.97 -23.30 -46.93
N LEU A 21 17.71 -24.56 -46.56
CA LEU A 21 17.15 -24.92 -45.25
C LEU A 21 18.08 -24.56 -44.08
N GLU A 22 19.38 -24.73 -44.24
CA GLU A 22 20.37 -24.32 -43.24
C GLU A 22 20.34 -22.79 -43.05
N SER A 23 20.26 -22.03 -44.14
CA SER A 23 20.17 -20.56 -44.08
C SER A 23 18.89 -20.07 -43.39
N GLU A 24 17.76 -20.73 -43.64
CA GLU A 24 16.49 -20.44 -42.97
C GLU A 24 16.54 -20.81 -41.48
N ALA A 25 17.18 -21.92 -41.14
CA ALA A 25 17.37 -22.33 -39.74
C ALA A 25 18.24 -21.33 -38.97
N ASP A 26 19.29 -20.79 -39.58
CA ASP A 26 20.13 -19.78 -38.96
C ASP A 26 19.42 -18.42 -38.86
N ALA A 27 18.61 -18.04 -39.85
CA ALA A 27 17.75 -16.88 -39.76
C ALA A 27 16.74 -17.00 -38.60
N ALA A 28 16.13 -18.18 -38.43
CA ALA A 28 15.20 -18.45 -37.33
C ALA A 28 15.90 -18.36 -35.95
N LYS A 29 17.12 -18.87 -35.82
CA LYS A 29 17.92 -18.71 -34.59
C LYS A 29 18.24 -17.24 -34.30
N ALA A 30 18.59 -16.46 -35.32
CA ALA A 30 18.87 -15.03 -35.16
C ALA A 30 17.63 -14.25 -34.67
N VAL A 31 16.44 -14.56 -35.21
CA VAL A 31 15.17 -13.96 -34.75
C VAL A 31 14.88 -14.34 -33.29
N LYS A 32 15.09 -15.60 -32.91
CA LYS A 32 14.93 -16.07 -31.52
C LYS A 32 15.82 -15.29 -30.55
N GLU A 33 17.10 -15.14 -30.87
CA GLU A 33 18.03 -14.39 -30.00
C GLU A 33 17.65 -12.91 -29.92
N ARG A 34 17.18 -12.30 -31.02
CA ARG A 34 16.68 -10.93 -31.00
C ARG A 34 15.47 -10.76 -30.06
N ILE A 35 14.49 -11.65 -30.14
CA ILE A 35 13.30 -11.62 -29.27
C ILE A 35 13.73 -11.80 -27.80
N LYS A 36 14.64 -12.73 -27.53
CA LYS A 36 15.18 -12.95 -26.19
C LYS A 36 15.87 -11.70 -25.64
N GLN A 37 16.69 -11.03 -26.44
CA GLN A 37 17.34 -9.76 -26.05
C GLN A 37 16.30 -8.67 -25.77
N GLN A 38 15.26 -8.55 -26.58
CA GLN A 38 14.17 -7.59 -26.35
C GLN A 38 13.41 -7.86 -25.05
N LEU A 39 13.11 -9.13 -24.75
CA LEU A 39 12.45 -9.52 -23.50
C LEU A 39 13.34 -9.24 -22.28
N LEU A 40 14.64 -9.54 -22.37
CA LEU A 40 15.60 -9.24 -21.31
C LEU A 40 15.67 -7.74 -21.04
N PHE A 41 15.72 -6.92 -22.10
CA PHE A 41 15.73 -5.46 -21.97
C PHE A 41 14.44 -4.95 -21.33
N SER A 42 13.28 -5.41 -21.81
CA SER A 42 11.96 -5.05 -21.26
C SER A 42 11.85 -5.40 -19.77
N ASN A 43 12.23 -6.63 -19.39
CA ASN A 43 12.21 -7.08 -18.00
C ASN A 43 13.17 -6.28 -17.13
N SER A 44 14.37 -5.96 -17.63
CA SER A 44 15.33 -5.10 -16.92
C SER A 44 14.77 -3.71 -16.65
N LEU A 45 14.06 -3.12 -17.62
CA LEU A 45 13.42 -1.81 -17.47
C LEU A 45 12.30 -1.87 -16.42
N LEU A 46 11.45 -2.90 -16.46
CA LEU A 46 10.39 -3.09 -15.46
C LEU A 46 10.95 -3.24 -14.04
N CYS A 47 12.00 -4.04 -13.86
CA CYS A 47 12.68 -4.16 -12.58
C CYS A 47 13.24 -2.82 -12.09
N ALA A 48 13.86 -2.03 -12.98
CA ALA A 48 14.40 -0.71 -12.63
C ALA A 48 13.29 0.27 -12.20
N LEU A 49 12.16 0.28 -12.90
CA LEU A 49 11.00 1.11 -12.55
C LEU A 49 10.38 0.69 -11.21
N GLU A 50 10.22 -0.62 -10.96
CA GLU A 50 9.65 -1.10 -9.70
C GLU A 50 10.58 -0.84 -8.51
N LEU A 51 11.89 -0.93 -8.71
CA LEU A 51 12.87 -0.52 -7.71
C LEU A 51 12.86 1.01 -7.50
N SER A 52 12.65 1.79 -8.56
CA SER A 52 12.51 3.25 -8.47
C SER A 52 11.24 3.68 -7.73
N GLU A 53 10.11 3.01 -7.94
CA GLU A 53 8.87 3.28 -7.18
C GLU A 53 9.03 2.92 -5.70
N LYS A 54 9.78 1.84 -5.39
CA LYS A 54 10.12 1.44 -4.02
C LYS A 54 11.21 2.32 -3.40
N ALA A 55 11.95 3.10 -4.19
CA ALA A 55 12.92 4.09 -3.74
C ALA A 55 12.27 5.42 -3.33
N CYS A 56 10.93 5.54 -3.39
CA CYS A 56 10.23 6.58 -2.66
C CYS A 56 10.36 6.25 -1.17
N ASP A 57 11.41 6.78 -0.54
CA ASP A 57 11.53 6.79 0.90
C ASP A 57 10.21 7.30 1.46
N ARG A 58 9.50 6.46 2.22
CA ARG A 58 8.29 6.89 2.91
C ARG A 58 8.69 8.02 3.86
N SER A 59 8.55 9.26 3.41
CA SER A 59 8.94 10.45 4.19
C SER A 59 8.21 10.51 5.52
N ILE A 60 7.04 9.86 5.61
CA ILE A 60 6.22 9.78 6.80
C ILE A 60 5.73 8.33 6.98
N TRP A 61 6.36 7.60 7.91
CA TRP A 61 5.95 6.24 8.30
C TRP A 61 4.65 6.23 9.13
N ALA A 62 4.38 7.31 9.87
CA ALA A 62 3.17 7.47 10.66
C ALA A 62 2.79 8.94 10.74
N PHE A 63 1.55 9.25 10.35
CA PHE A 63 1.00 10.59 10.51
C PHE A 63 0.73 10.90 11.99
N ARG A 64 1.36 11.95 12.53
CA ARG A 64 1.11 12.40 13.91
C ARG A 64 -0.29 12.99 14.01
N ARG A 65 -1.19 12.26 14.68
CA ARG A 65 -2.57 12.72 14.94
C ARG A 65 -2.62 13.69 16.12
N ASN A 66 -3.56 14.62 16.08
CA ASN A 66 -3.75 15.62 17.12
C ASN A 66 -4.22 14.89 18.37
N LYS A 67 -3.44 14.94 19.44
CA LYS A 67 -3.83 14.34 20.72
C LYS A 67 -4.60 15.35 21.60
N ARG A 68 -4.67 16.62 21.20
CA ARG A 68 -5.18 17.75 22.01
C ARG A 68 -6.62 17.60 22.48
N TRP A 69 -7.51 17.05 21.67
CA TRP A 69 -8.90 16.88 22.11
C TRP A 69 -9.01 15.85 23.24
N PHE A 70 -8.43 14.65 23.05
CA PHE A 70 -8.53 13.60 24.06
C PHE A 70 -7.67 13.89 25.30
N GLU A 71 -6.46 14.41 25.14
CA GLU A 71 -5.55 14.67 26.27
C GLU A 71 -5.81 16.03 26.93
N GLY A 72 -6.22 17.03 26.15
CA GLY A 72 -6.41 18.39 26.63
C GLY A 72 -7.86 18.75 26.94
N THR A 73 -8.84 18.26 26.17
CA THR A 73 -10.25 18.65 26.34
C THR A 73 -11.02 17.68 27.24
N VAL A 74 -10.89 16.37 27.04
CA VAL A 74 -11.67 15.36 27.79
C VAL A 74 -11.48 15.43 29.31
N PRO A 75 -10.27 15.61 29.87
CA PRO A 75 -10.09 15.69 31.33
C PRO A 75 -10.75 16.93 31.96
N HIS A 76 -10.86 18.01 31.20
CA HIS A 76 -11.46 19.28 31.63
C HIS A 76 -12.93 19.40 31.21
N LEU A 77 -13.48 18.35 30.60
CA LEU A 77 -14.85 18.32 30.13
C LEU A 77 -15.77 18.09 31.33
N GLY A 78 -16.68 19.04 31.58
CA GLY A 78 -17.70 18.88 32.61
C GLY A 78 -18.54 17.62 32.39
N GLU A 79 -19.08 17.05 33.47
CA GLU A 79 -19.78 15.76 33.45
C GLU A 79 -20.96 15.72 32.45
N GLN A 80 -21.69 16.83 32.32
CA GLN A 80 -22.78 16.95 31.34
C GLN A 80 -22.29 16.81 29.90
N ASN A 81 -21.23 17.53 29.54
CA ASN A 81 -20.63 17.48 28.20
C ASN A 81 -19.95 16.13 27.93
N PHE A 82 -19.36 15.52 28.97
CA PHE A 82 -18.80 14.18 28.90
C PHE A 82 -19.89 13.14 28.61
N LYS A 83 -21.00 13.21 29.35
CA LYS A 83 -22.17 12.34 29.13
C LYS A 83 -22.81 12.58 27.77
N GLN A 84 -22.83 13.80 27.25
CA GLN A 84 -23.31 14.05 25.89
C GLN A 84 -22.41 13.39 24.83
N SER A 85 -21.09 13.45 25.02
CA SER A 85 -20.11 12.95 24.06
C SER A 85 -20.01 11.41 24.04
N PHE A 86 -20.03 10.77 25.21
CA PHE A 86 -19.81 9.32 25.34
C PHE A 86 -21.05 8.54 25.78
N ARG A 87 -22.15 9.22 26.14
CA ARG A 87 -23.39 8.64 26.71
C ARG A 87 -23.20 7.87 28.02
N VAL A 88 -22.05 8.03 28.66
CA VAL A 88 -21.70 7.43 29.95
C VAL A 88 -21.14 8.48 30.89
N TYR A 89 -21.23 8.23 32.20
CA TYR A 89 -20.56 9.04 33.20
C TYR A 89 -19.05 8.78 33.20
N SER A 90 -18.25 9.75 33.67
CA SER A 90 -16.79 9.59 33.73
C SER A 90 -16.38 8.42 34.63
N SER A 91 -17.12 8.15 35.71
CA SER A 91 -16.93 6.99 36.59
C SER A 91 -17.14 5.67 35.83
N THR A 92 -18.25 5.54 35.10
CA THR A 92 -18.56 4.37 34.28
C THR A 92 -17.53 4.19 33.17
N PHE A 93 -17.09 5.28 32.55
CA PHE A 93 -16.02 5.24 31.55
C PHE A 93 -14.74 4.64 32.11
N ARG A 94 -14.28 5.09 33.28
CA ARG A 94 -13.09 4.54 33.94
C ARG A 94 -13.29 3.06 34.29
N PHE A 95 -14.46 2.68 34.78
CA PHE A 95 -14.79 1.28 35.06
C PHE A 95 -14.68 0.38 33.82
N ILE A 96 -15.19 0.84 32.67
CA ILE A 96 -15.09 0.11 31.40
C ILE A 96 -13.62 0.00 30.97
N VAL A 97 -12.86 1.09 31.05
CA VAL A 97 -11.44 1.07 30.70
C VAL A 97 -10.68 0.07 31.55
N GLU A 98 -10.91 0.07 32.86
CA GLU A 98 -10.21 -0.83 33.78
C GLU A 98 -10.57 -2.30 33.52
N SER A 99 -11.85 -2.56 33.28
CA SER A 99 -12.35 -3.91 32.96
C SER A 99 -11.74 -4.47 31.68
N LEU A 100 -11.43 -3.61 30.71
CA LEU A 100 -10.86 -3.98 29.41
C LEU A 100 -9.33 -3.77 29.35
N ARG A 101 -8.70 -3.31 30.43
CA ARG A 101 -7.28 -2.92 30.42
C ARG A 101 -6.39 -4.09 30.03
N SER A 102 -6.63 -5.27 30.60
CA SER A 102 -5.89 -6.51 30.32
C SER A 102 -5.91 -6.92 28.84
N GLU A 103 -7.03 -6.71 28.16
CA GLU A 103 -7.21 -7.07 26.74
C GLU A 103 -6.75 -5.96 25.77
N LEU A 104 -6.78 -4.71 26.22
CA LEU A 104 -6.50 -3.54 25.38
C LEU A 104 -5.06 -3.04 25.48
N GLU A 105 -4.35 -3.41 26.54
CA GLU A 105 -2.95 -3.05 26.75
C GLU A 105 -2.06 -3.68 25.67
N ARG A 106 -1.23 -2.85 25.04
CA ARG A 106 -0.32 -3.25 23.97
C ARG A 106 1.05 -2.70 24.28
N GLN A 107 2.07 -3.53 24.05
CA GLN A 107 3.47 -3.12 24.21
C GLN A 107 3.84 -2.04 23.20
N CYS A 108 4.45 -0.96 23.68
CA CYS A 108 5.06 0.06 22.83
C CYS A 108 6.20 -0.58 22.03
N THR A 109 6.16 -0.44 20.71
CA THR A 109 7.29 -0.82 19.86
C THR A 109 8.10 0.42 19.50
N SER A 110 9.40 0.25 19.23
CA SER A 110 10.29 1.35 18.82
C SER A 110 9.82 2.09 17.57
N MET A 111 8.98 1.45 16.74
CA MET A 111 8.46 2.02 15.51
C MET A 111 7.18 2.85 15.72
N ARG A 112 6.39 2.60 16.78
CA ARG A 112 5.10 3.28 17.00
C ARG A 112 4.66 3.25 18.45
N GLU A 113 4.30 4.42 18.96
CA GLU A 113 3.61 4.57 20.25
C GLU A 113 2.23 3.91 20.21
N THR A 114 1.94 3.07 21.20
CA THR A 114 0.63 2.43 21.30
C THR A 114 -0.44 3.43 21.72
N ILE A 115 -1.64 3.22 21.20
CA ILE A 115 -2.80 4.02 21.59
C ILE A 115 -3.24 3.52 22.97
N THR A 116 -3.27 4.41 23.95
CA THR A 116 -3.67 4.08 25.33
C THR A 116 -5.08 3.46 25.36
N PRO A 117 -5.35 2.54 26.29
CA PRO A 117 -6.65 1.86 26.37
C PRO A 117 -7.81 2.86 26.53
N GLU A 118 -7.61 3.94 27.28
CA GLU A 118 -8.58 5.03 27.46
C GLU A 118 -9.01 5.62 26.12
N LYS A 119 -8.04 5.91 25.23
CA LYS A 119 -8.32 6.46 23.90
C LYS A 119 -9.08 5.46 23.03
N ARG A 120 -8.74 4.17 23.11
CA ARG A 120 -9.43 3.13 22.33
C ARG A 120 -10.89 3.00 22.75
N VAL A 121 -11.15 2.94 24.05
CA VAL A 121 -12.50 2.88 24.62
C VAL A 121 -13.28 4.15 24.29
N GLY A 122 -12.66 5.32 24.43
CA GLY A 122 -13.28 6.61 24.07
C GLY A 122 -13.72 6.66 22.60
N ILE A 123 -12.84 6.26 21.67
CA ILE A 123 -13.19 6.19 20.25
C ILE A 123 -14.31 5.18 20.00
N ALA A 124 -14.28 4.02 20.66
CA ALA A 124 -15.30 2.99 20.50
C ALA A 124 -16.67 3.48 20.96
N LEU A 125 -16.78 4.05 22.16
CA LEU A 125 -18.04 4.57 22.71
C LEU A 125 -18.57 5.73 21.86
N TYR A 126 -17.70 6.65 21.48
CA TYR A 126 -18.07 7.76 20.60
C TYR A 126 -18.63 7.25 19.27
N LYS A 127 -17.93 6.30 18.62
CA LYS A 127 -18.41 5.71 17.37
C LYS A 127 -19.73 4.96 17.55
N LEU A 128 -19.87 4.13 18.58
CA LEU A 128 -21.10 3.39 18.84
C LEU A 128 -22.29 4.33 19.02
N HIS A 129 -22.08 5.44 19.73
CA HIS A 129 -23.10 6.45 19.89
C HIS A 129 -23.48 7.10 18.56
N HIS A 130 -22.49 7.65 17.84
CA HIS A 130 -22.75 8.46 16.64
C HIS A 130 -23.04 7.64 15.37
N LEU A 131 -22.80 6.32 15.38
CA LEU A 131 -23.12 5.45 14.26
C LEU A 131 -24.63 5.17 14.14
N ASN A 132 -25.34 5.14 15.27
CA ASN A 132 -26.76 4.81 15.29
C ASN A 132 -27.68 5.98 14.92
N ASP A 133 -27.17 7.22 14.94
CA ASP A 133 -28.00 8.41 14.81
C ASP A 133 -28.36 8.75 13.34
N GLY A 134 -27.95 7.93 12.35
CA GLY A 134 -28.26 8.15 10.91
C GLY A 134 -27.71 9.46 10.32
N GLN A 135 -27.10 10.30 11.15
CA GLN A 135 -26.55 11.60 10.83
C GLN A 135 -25.11 11.40 10.35
N THR A 136 -24.97 11.01 9.08
CA THR A 136 -23.69 11.05 8.34
C THR A 136 -23.06 12.45 8.26
N HIS A 137 -23.76 13.48 8.75
CA HIS A 137 -23.29 14.87 8.75
C HIS A 137 -22.33 15.18 9.91
N ASP A 138 -22.34 14.40 11.00
CA ASP A 138 -21.49 14.63 12.18
C ASP A 138 -20.43 13.55 12.41
N CYS A 139 -20.38 12.49 11.60
CA CYS A 139 -19.19 11.63 11.51
C CYS A 139 -17.96 12.45 11.10
N HIS A 140 -18.19 13.57 10.39
CA HIS A 140 -17.22 14.60 10.10
C HIS A 140 -16.79 15.40 11.33
N ALA A 141 -17.43 15.39 12.50
CA ALA A 141 -16.87 16.10 13.65
C ALA A 141 -15.59 15.39 14.18
N PHE A 142 -15.59 14.06 14.23
CA PHE A 142 -14.41 13.29 14.62
C PHE A 142 -13.48 13.00 13.42
N LEU A 143 -14.03 12.77 12.21
CA LEU A 143 -13.22 12.63 11.00
C LEU A 143 -12.73 13.96 10.40
N ALA A 144 -13.34 15.11 10.69
CA ALA A 144 -12.81 16.44 10.39
C ALA A 144 -11.98 17.03 11.53
N CYS A 145 -12.15 16.58 12.79
CA CYS A 145 -11.02 16.64 13.74
C CYS A 145 -9.84 15.77 13.29
N ALA A 146 -10.08 14.70 12.54
CA ALA A 146 -9.02 13.89 11.90
C ALA A 146 -8.60 14.40 10.49
N LYS A 147 -9.38 15.29 9.86
CA LYS A 147 -9.09 15.96 8.58
C LYS A 147 -8.77 17.42 8.87
N TRP A 148 -7.60 17.57 9.46
CA TRP A 148 -6.83 18.80 9.67
C TRP A 148 -6.93 19.77 8.49
N ARG A 149 -7.82 20.75 8.57
CA ARG A 149 -7.65 22.01 7.84
C ARG A 149 -6.79 22.91 8.72
N GLY A 150 -5.51 23.03 8.37
CA GLY A 150 -4.54 23.86 9.07
C GLY A 150 -3.27 23.93 8.24
N ALA A 151 -3.16 25.05 7.53
CA ALA A 151 -2.03 25.54 6.74
C ALA A 151 -0.67 24.91 7.04
N ILE A 152 0.01 24.52 5.96
CA ILE A 152 1.47 24.47 5.90
C ILE A 152 1.96 25.86 6.33
N PRO A 153 2.73 26.02 7.43
CA PRO A 153 3.50 27.24 7.59
C PRO A 153 4.58 27.19 6.52
N SER A 154 4.56 28.15 5.59
CA SER A 154 5.66 28.42 4.67
C SER A 154 6.91 28.65 5.51
N VAL A 155 7.82 27.67 5.51
CA VAL A 155 9.16 27.82 6.08
C VAL A 155 9.83 28.94 5.29
N THR A 156 9.95 30.09 5.94
CA THR A 156 10.82 31.18 5.51
C THR A 156 12.05 31.10 6.41
N THR A 157 13.14 30.56 5.88
CA THR A 157 14.51 30.85 6.31
C THR A 157 15.42 30.60 5.12
#